data_AF-A0A415IPH4-F1
#
_entry.id   AF-A0A415IPH4-F1
#
_cell.length_a   1.000
_cell.length_b   1.000
_cell.length_c   1.000
_cell.angle_alpha   90.00
_cell.angle_beta   90.00
_cell.angle_gamma   90.00
#
_symmetry.space_group_name_H-M   'P 1'
#
loop_
_entity.id
_entity.type
_entity.pdbx_description
1 polymer ?
#
loop_
_entity_poly.entity_id
_entity_poly.type
_entity_poly.pdbx_seq_one_letter_code
_entity_poly.pdbx_strand_id
1 'polypeptide(L)'
;MKRMKAQYFIYTRNSENDYKLVFSPSDDFCSPERRKFFLMQARGSINIDIYPSDLKTPRWLFSRQGNLTLFGVGLMNSALSAECNTDYTGTPVRGFFGILLDNTSIECIPFDLDFFKEIYAKHIISLWYAPKDEFKKKGAWVDIEFEQFNTIKATSFNLSLNTDSNKSAILNNSVKENELMAEAMATMNDVSVITGLEDKLHAYDSKYHYMNAIVIGINIHEEHIYKKEGGVILPKNPEDDQPKDNKENPYKPKKELRLKLIIAIGIVVAIIVFIILMNGKTATTPILQNSNSGDSIQKSQVQK
;
A
#
# COMPACT_ATOMS: atom_id res chain seq x y z
N MET A 1 -14.71 -31.63 -9.46
CA MET A 1 -14.81 -30.18 -9.13
C MET A 1 -14.17 -29.37 -10.23
N LYS A 2 -14.84 -28.33 -10.72
CA LYS A 2 -14.26 -27.41 -11.71
C LYS A 2 -13.31 -26.49 -10.94
N ARG A 3 -12.02 -26.52 -11.26
CA ARG A 3 -11.00 -25.70 -10.58
C ARG A 3 -11.39 -24.22 -10.69
N MET A 4 -11.40 -23.51 -9.57
CA MET A 4 -11.73 -22.08 -9.54
C MET A 4 -10.76 -21.34 -10.46
N LYS A 5 -11.30 -20.50 -11.35
CA LYS A 5 -10.48 -19.71 -12.28
C LYS A 5 -10.15 -18.37 -11.66
N ALA A 6 -8.89 -18.19 -11.28
CA ALA A 6 -8.39 -16.93 -10.74
C ALA A 6 -7.03 -16.54 -11.34
N GLN A 7 -6.82 -15.25 -11.57
CA GLN A 7 -5.53 -14.68 -11.94
C GLN A 7 -5.04 -13.72 -10.87
N TYR A 8 -3.72 -13.58 -10.72
CA TYR A 8 -3.15 -12.64 -9.75
C TYR A 8 -3.44 -11.18 -10.13
N PHE A 9 -3.71 -10.37 -9.10
CA PHE A 9 -3.91 -8.93 -9.20
C PHE A 9 -3.08 -8.25 -8.11
N ILE A 10 -1.84 -7.86 -8.45
CA ILE A 10 -0.88 -7.35 -7.45
C ILE A 10 -0.44 -5.95 -7.85
N TYR A 11 -0.69 -4.98 -6.98
CA TYR A 11 -0.29 -3.60 -7.14
C TYR A 11 0.70 -3.21 -6.04
N THR A 12 1.97 -3.07 -6.41
CA THR A 12 3.04 -2.70 -5.48
C THR A 12 4.19 -2.06 -6.24
N ARG A 13 5.26 -1.74 -5.53
CA ARG A 13 6.54 -1.26 -6.05
C ARG A 13 7.66 -2.17 -5.54
N ASN A 14 8.83 -2.13 -6.17
CA ASN A 14 9.99 -2.89 -5.70
C ASN A 14 11.09 -1.94 -5.21
N SER A 15 12.33 -2.43 -5.06
CA SER A 15 13.42 -1.61 -4.56
C SER A 15 13.67 -0.36 -5.41
N GLU A 16 13.52 -0.45 -6.73
CA GLU A 16 13.95 0.59 -7.68
C GLU A 16 12.82 1.15 -8.57
N ASN A 17 11.75 0.38 -8.76
CA ASN A 17 10.63 0.73 -9.61
C ASN A 17 9.46 1.23 -8.78
N ASP A 18 8.85 2.34 -9.21
CA ASP A 18 7.64 2.89 -8.60
C ASP A 18 6.39 2.00 -8.81
N TYR A 19 5.31 2.34 -8.11
CA TYR A 19 4.05 1.59 -8.03
C TYR A 19 3.46 1.24 -9.39
N LYS A 20 3.19 -0.05 -9.57
CA LYS A 20 2.59 -0.61 -10.78
C LYS A 20 1.69 -1.78 -10.44
N LEU A 21 0.77 -2.08 -11.37
CA LEU A 21 0.11 -3.37 -11.40
C LEU A 21 1.13 -4.39 -11.92
N VAL A 22 1.87 -5.00 -10.99
CA VAL A 22 2.96 -5.97 -11.22
C VAL A 22 2.39 -7.22 -11.85
N PHE A 23 1.34 -7.78 -11.24
CA PHE A 23 0.57 -8.88 -11.81
C PHE A 23 -0.77 -8.34 -12.29
N SER A 24 -0.93 -8.32 -13.61
CA SER A 24 -2.12 -7.84 -14.29
C SER A 24 -2.88 -9.03 -14.90
N PRO A 25 -4.21 -9.11 -14.76
CA PRO A 25 -4.96 -10.12 -15.48
C PRO A 25 -4.86 -9.92 -17.00
N SER A 26 -5.04 -10.99 -17.77
CA SER A 26 -5.09 -10.95 -19.22
C SER A 26 -6.34 -10.22 -19.72
N ASP A 27 -6.30 -9.67 -20.94
CA ASP A 27 -7.37 -8.79 -21.44
C ASP A 27 -8.67 -9.56 -21.74
N ASP A 28 -8.55 -10.84 -22.07
CA ASP A 28 -9.64 -11.80 -22.24
C ASP A 28 -10.28 -12.20 -20.89
N PHE A 29 -9.50 -12.21 -19.81
CA PHE A 29 -10.01 -12.49 -18.46
C PHE A 29 -10.66 -11.25 -17.83
N CYS A 30 -10.04 -10.09 -17.99
CA CYS A 30 -10.52 -8.83 -17.44
C CYS A 30 -10.24 -7.68 -18.40
N SER A 31 -11.31 -7.08 -18.95
CA SER A 31 -11.20 -5.97 -19.88
C SER A 31 -10.43 -4.79 -19.27
N PRO A 32 -9.75 -3.96 -20.09
CA PRO A 32 -8.99 -2.80 -19.59
C PRO A 32 -9.82 -1.85 -18.71
N GLU A 33 -11.11 -1.66 -19.04
CA GLU A 33 -12.03 -0.80 -18.30
C GLU A 33 -12.32 -1.34 -16.90
N ARG A 34 -12.69 -2.62 -16.79
CA ARG A 34 -12.94 -3.28 -15.51
C ARG A 34 -11.67 -3.38 -14.68
N ARG A 35 -10.52 -3.61 -15.32
CA ARG A 35 -9.22 -3.58 -14.64
C ARG A 35 -8.90 -2.22 -14.06
N LYS A 36 -9.23 -1.13 -14.76
CA LYS A 36 -9.07 0.23 -14.24
C LYS A 36 -9.93 0.42 -13.00
N PHE A 37 -11.18 -0.02 -13.01
CA PHE A 37 -12.07 0.01 -11.84
C PHE A 37 -11.45 -0.70 -10.62
N PHE A 38 -11.01 -1.95 -10.78
CA PHE A 38 -10.36 -2.71 -9.71
C PHE A 38 -9.03 -2.09 -9.23
N LEU A 39 -8.23 -1.55 -10.17
CA LEU A 39 -6.97 -0.89 -9.84
C LEU A 39 -7.17 0.36 -8.98
N MET A 40 -8.25 1.11 -9.20
CA MET A 40 -8.57 2.27 -8.37
C MET A 40 -8.83 1.87 -6.92
N GLN A 41 -9.61 0.81 -6.70
CA GLN A 41 -9.84 0.27 -5.35
C GLN A 41 -8.55 -0.25 -4.72
N ALA A 42 -7.75 -1.05 -5.43
CA ALA A 42 -6.45 -1.53 -4.94
C ALA A 42 -5.47 -0.40 -4.58
N ARG A 43 -5.55 0.74 -5.28
CA ARG A 43 -4.78 1.95 -4.95
C ARG A 43 -5.28 2.61 -3.67
N GLY A 44 -6.60 2.72 -3.52
CA GLY A 44 -7.20 3.24 -2.30
C GLY A 44 -6.85 2.38 -1.09
N SER A 45 -6.85 1.05 -1.21
CA SER A 45 -6.59 0.16 -0.08
C SER A 45 -5.16 0.28 0.47
N ILE A 46 -4.24 0.89 -0.27
CA ILE A 46 -2.88 1.20 0.19
C ILE A 46 -2.61 2.68 0.27
N ASN A 47 -3.58 3.55 -0.04
CA ASN A 47 -3.37 4.97 0.16
C ASN A 47 -3.34 5.26 1.66
N ILE A 48 -2.43 6.12 2.09
CA ILE A 48 -2.33 6.47 3.51
C ILE A 48 -3.34 7.55 3.82
N ASP A 49 -4.14 7.25 4.83
CA ASP A 49 -5.29 8.04 5.25
C ASP A 49 -4.83 9.36 5.85
N ILE A 50 -3.75 9.29 6.65
CA ILE A 50 -3.15 10.42 7.35
C ILE A 50 -1.68 10.47 6.94
N TYR A 51 -1.24 11.57 6.34
CA TYR A 51 0.17 11.77 6.00
C TYR A 51 0.89 12.59 7.08
N PRO A 52 2.11 12.21 7.50
CA PRO A 52 2.82 10.95 7.25
C PRO A 52 2.36 9.85 8.24
N SER A 53 1.97 8.67 7.74
CA SER A 53 1.68 7.50 8.57
C SER A 53 1.98 6.20 7.82
N ASP A 54 2.26 5.16 8.58
CA ASP A 54 2.24 3.77 8.11
C ASP A 54 0.81 3.23 8.10
N LEU A 55 0.58 2.22 7.28
CA LEU A 55 -0.68 1.48 7.25
C LEU A 55 -0.61 0.40 8.34
N LYS A 56 -1.19 0.68 9.51
CA LYS A 56 -0.98 -0.14 10.72
C LYS A 56 -1.75 -1.44 10.70
N THR A 57 -2.87 -1.45 9.98
CA THR A 57 -3.79 -2.59 9.91
C THR A 57 -3.95 -3.07 8.47
N PRO A 58 -3.98 -4.38 8.22
CA PRO A 58 -4.32 -4.91 6.91
C PRO A 58 -5.72 -4.45 6.48
N ARG A 59 -5.85 -4.04 5.23
CA ARG A 59 -7.11 -3.58 4.65
C ARG A 59 -7.65 -4.60 3.66
N TRP A 60 -8.63 -5.37 4.10
CA TRP A 60 -9.24 -6.39 3.28
C TRP A 60 -10.22 -5.75 2.31
N LEU A 61 -10.06 -6.06 1.03
CA LEU A 61 -10.91 -5.58 -0.06
C LEU A 61 -11.62 -6.76 -0.70
N PHE A 62 -12.94 -6.65 -0.81
CA PHE A 62 -13.76 -7.49 -1.66
C PHE A 62 -14.54 -6.59 -2.62
N SER A 63 -14.42 -6.81 -3.92
CA SER A 63 -15.15 -6.03 -4.91
C SER A 63 -15.67 -6.91 -6.03
N ARG A 64 -16.99 -6.97 -6.16
CA ARG A 64 -17.68 -7.61 -7.27
C ARG A 64 -18.14 -6.56 -8.27
N GLN A 65 -17.84 -6.82 -9.54
CA GLN A 65 -18.41 -6.10 -10.68
C GLN A 65 -18.78 -7.14 -11.73
N GLY A 66 -20.07 -7.34 -12.01
CA GLY A 66 -20.60 -8.37 -12.89
C GLY A 66 -20.09 -9.77 -12.52
N ASN A 67 -19.48 -10.46 -13.47
CA ASN A 67 -18.96 -11.81 -13.30
C ASN A 67 -17.53 -11.91 -12.73
N LEU A 68 -16.92 -10.80 -12.29
CA LEU A 68 -15.58 -10.81 -11.69
C LEU A 68 -15.62 -10.33 -10.25
N THR A 69 -14.77 -10.91 -9.41
CA THR A 69 -14.54 -10.48 -8.04
C THR A 69 -13.06 -10.27 -7.81
N LEU A 70 -12.68 -9.07 -7.37
CA LEU A 70 -11.37 -8.82 -6.79
C LEU A 70 -11.44 -9.11 -5.29
N PHE A 71 -10.54 -9.94 -4.81
CA PHE A 71 -10.32 -10.12 -3.39
C PHE A 71 -8.84 -9.99 -3.06
N GLY A 72 -8.50 -9.31 -1.97
CA GLY A 72 -7.13 -9.17 -1.53
C GLY A 72 -6.98 -8.25 -0.34
N VAL A 73 -5.73 -7.91 -0.07
CA VAL A 73 -5.37 -7.14 1.12
C VAL A 73 -4.35 -6.05 0.78
N GLY A 74 -4.63 -4.83 1.23
CA GLY A 74 -3.69 -3.70 1.24
C GLY A 74 -2.95 -3.66 2.58
N LEU A 75 -1.62 -3.69 2.56
CA LEU A 75 -0.81 -3.76 3.78
C LEU A 75 0.62 -3.22 3.55
N MET A 76 1.37 -3.01 4.63
CA MET A 76 2.81 -2.78 4.57
C MET A 76 3.54 -4.06 4.17
N ASN A 77 4.41 -4.04 3.16
CA ASN A 77 5.11 -5.24 2.68
C ASN A 77 5.91 -5.93 3.79
N SER A 78 6.27 -5.22 4.87
CA SER A 78 6.92 -5.77 6.06
C SER A 78 6.10 -6.86 6.76
N ALA A 79 4.77 -6.89 6.59
CA ALA A 79 3.95 -7.99 7.11
C ALA A 79 4.01 -9.26 6.25
N LEU A 80 4.55 -9.17 5.02
CA LEU A 80 4.72 -10.31 4.10
C LEU A 80 6.17 -10.78 3.97
N SER A 81 7.14 -9.88 4.12
CA SER A 81 8.56 -10.19 4.01
C SER A 81 9.41 -9.29 4.90
N ALA A 82 10.33 -9.89 5.67
CA ALA A 82 11.28 -9.17 6.51
C ALA A 82 12.41 -8.50 5.70
N GLU A 83 12.71 -9.00 4.50
CA GLU A 83 13.88 -8.58 3.71
C GLU A 83 13.50 -7.70 2.52
N CYS A 84 12.37 -8.00 1.87
CA CYS A 84 11.91 -7.30 0.69
C CYS A 84 10.73 -6.40 1.06
N ASN A 85 10.97 -5.30 1.79
CA ASN A 85 9.88 -4.40 2.21
C ASN A 85 10.23 -2.90 2.20
N THR A 86 11.45 -2.52 1.87
CA THR A 86 11.90 -1.13 1.74
C THR A 86 12.43 -0.84 0.34
N ASP A 87 12.21 0.39 -0.16
CA ASP A 87 12.82 0.82 -1.40
C ASP A 87 14.33 1.09 -1.24
N TYR A 88 15.01 1.46 -2.32
CA TYR A 88 16.46 1.71 -2.34
C TYR A 88 16.89 2.84 -1.38
N THR A 89 15.98 3.70 -0.91
CA THR A 89 16.26 4.73 0.09
C THR A 89 15.91 4.30 1.52
N GLY A 90 15.50 3.05 1.72
CA GLY A 90 15.02 2.55 3.00
C GLY A 90 13.57 2.93 3.34
N THR A 91 12.81 3.52 2.40
CA THR A 91 11.42 3.90 2.67
C THR A 91 10.55 2.64 2.70
N PRO A 92 9.73 2.45 3.75
CA PRO A 92 8.78 1.35 3.80
C PRO A 92 7.87 1.30 2.56
N VAL A 93 7.66 0.09 2.07
CA VAL A 93 6.81 -0.20 0.91
C VAL A 93 5.50 -0.79 1.40
N ARG A 94 4.42 -0.39 0.73
CA ARG A 94 3.09 -0.98 0.88
C ARG A 94 2.65 -1.57 -0.45
N GLY A 95 1.65 -2.43 -0.41
CA GLY A 95 1.19 -3.13 -1.59
C GLY A 95 -0.19 -3.71 -1.39
N PHE A 96 -0.90 -3.82 -2.50
CA PHE A 96 -2.13 -4.57 -2.57
C PHE A 96 -1.80 -5.92 -3.21
N PHE A 97 -2.13 -6.99 -2.50
CA PHE A 97 -1.92 -8.36 -2.93
C PHE A 97 -3.27 -9.02 -3.03
N GLY A 98 -3.66 -9.42 -4.24
CA GLY A 98 -4.99 -9.93 -4.50
C GLY A 98 -5.05 -10.91 -5.64
N ILE A 99 -6.25 -11.46 -5.79
CA ILE A 99 -6.65 -12.39 -6.82
C ILE A 99 -7.94 -11.87 -7.46
N LEU A 100 -8.04 -12.05 -8.77
CA LEU A 100 -9.24 -11.73 -9.53
C LEU A 100 -9.89 -13.05 -9.94
N LEU A 101 -11.10 -13.28 -9.44
CA LEU A 101 -11.84 -14.53 -9.57
C LEU A 101 -12.97 -14.38 -10.60
N ASP A 102 -13.26 -15.47 -11.31
CA ASP A 102 -14.50 -15.62 -12.08
C ASP A 102 -15.64 -16.09 -11.16
N ASN A 103 -16.66 -15.25 -11.03
CA ASN A 103 -17.81 -15.42 -10.11
C ASN A 103 -18.65 -16.66 -10.40
N THR A 104 -18.48 -17.29 -11.56
CA THR A 104 -19.18 -18.55 -11.86
C THR A 104 -18.76 -19.73 -10.96
N SER A 105 -17.75 -19.55 -10.09
CA SER A 105 -17.16 -20.65 -9.32
C SER A 105 -16.66 -20.31 -7.90
N ILE A 106 -17.10 -19.20 -7.29
CA ILE A 106 -16.57 -18.79 -5.97
C ILE A 106 -17.34 -19.50 -4.84
N GLU A 107 -16.73 -20.53 -4.27
CA GLU A 107 -17.24 -21.21 -3.07
C GLU A 107 -16.65 -20.62 -1.78
N CYS A 108 -15.36 -20.27 -1.81
CA CYS A 108 -14.60 -19.72 -0.70
C CYS A 108 -13.55 -18.71 -1.17
N ILE A 109 -13.02 -17.92 -0.23
CA ILE A 109 -11.83 -17.08 -0.44
C ILE A 109 -10.84 -17.25 0.72
N PRO A 110 -9.51 -17.12 0.48
CA PRO A 110 -8.48 -17.30 1.50
C PRO A 110 -8.34 -16.02 2.35
N PHE A 111 -9.10 -15.93 3.44
CA PHE A 111 -9.04 -14.81 4.39
C PHE A 111 -7.92 -15.03 5.41
N ASP A 112 -6.69 -15.10 4.91
CA ASP A 112 -5.50 -15.46 5.68
C ASP A 112 -4.28 -14.69 5.15
N LEU A 113 -3.50 -14.05 6.04
CA LEU A 113 -2.27 -13.38 5.63
C LEU A 113 -1.20 -14.37 5.15
N ASP A 114 -1.22 -15.61 5.63
CA ASP A 114 -0.23 -16.62 5.23
C ASP A 114 -0.38 -17.01 3.76
N PHE A 115 -1.59 -16.97 3.21
CA PHE A 115 -1.82 -17.11 1.76
C PHE A 115 -1.10 -16.01 0.97
N PHE A 116 -1.18 -14.76 1.42
CA PHE A 116 -0.51 -13.64 0.75
C PHE A 116 1.00 -13.63 0.97
N LYS A 117 1.50 -14.18 2.08
CA LYS A 117 2.94 -14.44 2.27
C LYS A 117 3.46 -15.44 1.26
N GLU A 118 2.71 -16.52 0.97
CA GLU A 118 3.10 -17.48 -0.05
C GLU A 118 3.14 -16.84 -1.45
N ILE A 119 2.12 -16.04 -1.80
CA ILE A 119 2.13 -15.26 -3.05
C ILE A 119 3.37 -14.36 -3.11
N TYR A 120 3.68 -13.65 -2.03
CA TYR A 120 4.80 -12.73 -1.96
C TYR A 120 6.13 -13.45 -2.16
N ALA A 121 6.34 -14.54 -1.43
CA ALA A 121 7.55 -15.35 -1.51
C ALA A 121 7.75 -15.93 -2.91
N LYS A 122 6.68 -16.46 -3.51
CA LYS A 122 6.71 -17.08 -4.83
C LYS A 122 6.98 -16.09 -5.96
N HIS A 123 6.41 -14.90 -5.89
CA HIS A 123 6.32 -14.00 -7.05
C HIS A 123 7.03 -12.67 -6.90
N ILE A 124 7.14 -12.12 -5.69
CA ILE A 124 7.61 -10.74 -5.50
C ILE A 124 9.07 -10.70 -5.11
N ILE A 125 9.56 -11.65 -4.31
CA ILE A 125 10.98 -11.69 -3.91
C ILE A 125 11.90 -11.77 -5.12
N SER A 126 11.60 -12.66 -6.08
CA SER A 126 12.39 -12.79 -7.32
C SER A 126 12.34 -11.55 -8.22
N LEU A 127 11.32 -10.71 -8.05
CA LEU A 127 11.15 -9.47 -8.79
C LEU A 127 11.64 -8.24 -8.01
N TRP A 128 12.20 -8.40 -6.81
CA TRP A 128 12.50 -7.28 -5.92
C TRP A 128 13.54 -6.32 -6.51
N TYR A 129 14.58 -6.88 -7.12
CA TYR A 129 15.64 -6.14 -7.82
C TYR A 129 15.52 -6.25 -9.34
N ALA A 130 14.38 -6.74 -9.85
CA ALA A 130 14.20 -6.92 -11.28
C ALA A 130 14.11 -5.57 -12.00
N PRO A 131 14.66 -5.47 -13.22
CA PRO A 131 14.56 -4.27 -14.03
C PRO A 131 13.10 -4.01 -14.46
N LYS A 132 12.87 -2.78 -14.93
CA LYS A 132 11.53 -2.22 -15.18
C LYS A 132 10.66 -3.06 -16.13
N ASP A 133 11.30 -3.68 -17.12
CA ASP A 133 10.71 -4.52 -18.16
C ASP A 133 10.32 -5.91 -17.65
N GLU A 134 11.06 -6.46 -16.70
CA GLU A 134 10.77 -7.77 -16.10
C GLU A 134 9.75 -7.70 -14.95
N PHE A 135 9.61 -6.53 -14.32
CA PHE A 135 8.76 -6.30 -13.15
C PHE A 135 7.25 -6.44 -13.43
N LYS A 136 6.82 -6.53 -14.69
CA LYS A 136 5.41 -6.72 -15.05
C LYS A 136 5.16 -8.11 -15.60
N LYS A 137 4.17 -8.81 -15.02
CA LYS A 137 3.65 -10.09 -15.48
C LYS A 137 2.16 -9.94 -15.84
N LYS A 138 1.73 -10.60 -16.92
CA LYS A 138 0.34 -10.55 -17.40
C LYS A 138 -0.25 -11.96 -17.49
N GLY A 139 -1.50 -12.12 -17.05
CA GLY A 139 -2.26 -13.36 -17.21
C GLY A 139 -1.78 -14.54 -16.35
N ALA A 140 -1.06 -14.28 -15.26
CA ALA A 140 -0.59 -15.34 -14.37
C ALA A 140 -1.75 -15.94 -13.58
N TRP A 141 -1.97 -17.24 -13.73
CA TRP A 141 -3.00 -18.00 -13.02
C TRP A 141 -2.58 -18.27 -11.58
N VAL A 142 -3.57 -18.26 -10.68
CA VAL A 142 -3.39 -18.71 -9.30
C VAL A 142 -3.33 -20.23 -9.30
N ASP A 143 -2.25 -20.77 -8.75
CA ASP A 143 -1.97 -22.20 -8.68
C ASP A 143 -1.83 -22.70 -7.23
N ILE A 144 -2.15 -21.84 -6.26
CA ILE A 144 -2.20 -22.14 -4.82
C ILE A 144 -3.63 -22.57 -4.46
N GLU A 145 -3.78 -23.67 -3.73
CA GLU A 145 -5.07 -24.16 -3.26
C GLU A 145 -5.52 -23.38 -2.02
N PHE A 146 -6.74 -22.84 -2.05
CA PHE A 146 -7.24 -21.97 -0.97
C PHE A 146 -7.46 -22.76 0.32
N GLU A 147 -7.85 -24.03 0.20
CA GLU A 147 -8.19 -24.94 1.28
C GLU A 147 -7.02 -25.24 2.23
N GLN A 148 -5.79 -24.91 1.83
CA GLN A 148 -4.60 -25.02 2.67
C GLN A 148 -4.50 -23.90 3.71
N PHE A 149 -5.34 -22.87 3.60
CA PHE A 149 -5.35 -21.68 4.45
C PHE A 149 -6.68 -21.50 5.17
N ASN A 150 -6.75 -20.53 6.08
CA ASN A 150 -8.02 -20.10 6.64
C ASN A 150 -8.89 -19.48 5.53
N THR A 151 -10.01 -20.14 5.25
CA THR A 151 -10.97 -19.70 4.23
C THR A 151 -12.28 -19.26 4.87
N ILE A 152 -12.94 -18.31 4.22
CA ILE A 152 -14.34 -17.98 4.50
C ILE A 152 -15.21 -18.45 3.34
N LYS A 153 -16.43 -18.85 3.66
CA LYS A 153 -17.43 -19.32 2.70
C LYS A 153 -18.55 -18.29 2.57
N ALA A 154 -19.16 -18.25 1.38
CA ALA A 154 -20.36 -17.44 1.15
C ALA A 154 -21.46 -17.84 2.13
N THR A 155 -21.80 -16.94 3.06
CA THR A 155 -22.77 -17.16 4.14
C THR A 155 -23.52 -15.87 4.36
N SER A 156 -24.85 -15.92 4.37
CA SER A 156 -25.65 -14.74 4.71
C SER A 156 -25.83 -14.64 6.22
N PHE A 157 -25.48 -13.48 6.75
CA PHE A 157 -25.65 -13.04 8.13
C PHE A 157 -26.82 -12.04 8.26
N ASN A 158 -27.59 -11.84 7.18
CA ASN A 158 -28.64 -10.81 7.04
C ASN A 158 -28.12 -9.38 7.24
N LEU A 159 -26.87 -9.11 6.87
CA LEU A 159 -26.33 -7.75 6.85
C LEU A 159 -26.87 -7.01 5.61
N SER A 160 -27.42 -5.82 5.83
CA SER A 160 -27.93 -4.97 4.75
C SER A 160 -26.78 -4.21 4.08
N LEU A 161 -26.13 -4.82 3.10
CA LEU A 161 -25.07 -4.18 2.33
C LEU A 161 -25.63 -3.13 1.36
N ASN A 162 -24.95 -1.99 1.27
CA ASN A 162 -25.17 -1.02 0.21
C ASN A 162 -24.65 -1.60 -1.12
N THR A 163 -25.50 -1.55 -2.15
CA THR A 163 -25.18 -1.97 -3.52
C THR A 163 -25.35 -0.81 -4.52
N ASP A 164 -25.67 0.40 -4.04
CA ASP A 164 -25.70 1.60 -4.86
C ASP A 164 -24.29 2.19 -4.98
N SER A 165 -23.77 2.23 -6.21
CA SER A 165 -22.45 2.77 -6.52
C SER A 165 -22.31 4.27 -6.29
N ASN A 166 -23.42 4.98 -6.11
CA ASN A 166 -23.43 6.41 -5.80
C ASN A 166 -23.48 6.68 -4.29
N LYS A 167 -23.37 5.63 -3.48
CA LYS A 167 -23.40 5.72 -2.03
C LYS A 167 -22.22 4.97 -1.43
N SER A 168 -21.71 5.47 -0.32
CA SER A 168 -20.75 4.79 0.55
C SER A 168 -21.34 4.69 1.94
N ALA A 169 -21.41 3.48 2.48
CA ALA A 169 -21.91 3.21 3.83
C ALA A 169 -20.75 2.80 4.73
N ILE A 170 -20.56 3.50 5.85
CA ILE A 170 -19.72 3.03 6.95
C ILE A 170 -20.61 2.19 7.85
N LEU A 171 -20.27 0.92 7.98
CA LEU A 171 -20.97 -0.02 8.82
C LEU A 171 -20.50 0.11 10.27
N ASN A 172 -21.37 -0.26 11.21
CA ASN A 172 -21.01 -0.35 12.62
C ASN A 172 -19.85 -1.36 12.79
N ASN A 173 -18.79 -0.98 13.52
CA ASN A 173 -17.66 -1.86 13.79
C ASN A 173 -17.97 -3.08 14.67
N SER A 174 -19.19 -3.22 15.19
CA SER A 174 -19.66 -4.48 15.78
C SER A 174 -19.79 -5.60 14.74
N VAL A 175 -19.90 -5.26 13.45
CA VAL A 175 -19.83 -6.22 12.34
C VAL A 175 -18.40 -6.73 12.23
N LYS A 176 -18.21 -8.06 12.33
CA LYS A 176 -16.89 -8.65 12.14
C LYS A 176 -16.49 -8.65 10.67
N GLU A 177 -15.21 -8.43 10.40
CA GLU A 177 -14.68 -8.36 9.03
C GLU A 177 -14.98 -9.64 8.22
N ASN A 178 -14.81 -10.80 8.82
CA ASN A 178 -15.07 -12.09 8.17
C ASN A 178 -16.56 -12.30 7.85
N GLU A 179 -17.46 -11.86 8.74
CA GLU A 179 -18.92 -11.91 8.52
C GLU A 179 -19.32 -10.98 7.37
N LEU A 180 -18.75 -9.78 7.32
CA LEU A 180 -18.97 -8.83 6.25
C LEU A 180 -18.47 -9.35 4.89
N MET A 181 -17.27 -9.93 4.84
CA MET A 181 -16.74 -10.52 3.61
C MET A 181 -17.58 -11.72 3.15
N ALA A 182 -18.03 -12.57 4.07
CA ALA A 182 -18.90 -13.69 3.77
C ALA A 182 -20.28 -13.26 3.24
N GLU A 183 -20.87 -12.18 3.77
CA GLU A 183 -22.11 -11.59 3.24
C GLU A 183 -21.89 -11.00 1.84
N ALA A 184 -20.78 -10.30 1.63
CA ALA A 184 -20.43 -9.72 0.33
C ALA A 184 -20.29 -10.81 -0.73
N MET A 185 -19.70 -11.95 -0.37
CA MET A 185 -19.66 -13.14 -1.23
C MET A 185 -21.06 -13.69 -1.55
N ALA A 186 -21.96 -13.75 -0.56
CA ALA A 186 -23.33 -14.24 -0.72
C ALA A 186 -24.23 -13.31 -1.54
N THR A 187 -23.92 -12.02 -1.59
CA THR A 187 -24.63 -11.02 -2.40
C THR A 187 -24.46 -11.30 -3.89
N MET A 188 -25.53 -11.21 -4.69
CA MET A 188 -25.43 -11.42 -6.15
C MET A 188 -25.21 -10.14 -6.96
N ASN A 189 -25.50 -8.98 -6.36
CA ASN A 189 -25.31 -7.68 -6.99
C ASN A 189 -23.83 -7.26 -6.98
N ASP A 190 -23.52 -6.25 -7.79
CA ASP A 190 -22.27 -5.50 -7.66
C ASP A 190 -22.16 -4.92 -6.25
N VAL A 191 -21.01 -5.11 -5.63
CA VAL A 191 -20.75 -4.70 -4.26
C VAL A 191 -19.26 -4.46 -4.07
N SER A 192 -18.89 -3.42 -3.32
CA SER A 192 -17.52 -3.26 -2.83
C SER A 192 -17.51 -3.06 -1.32
N VAL A 193 -16.56 -3.74 -0.69
CA VAL A 193 -16.35 -3.79 0.75
C VAL A 193 -14.87 -3.55 1.02
N ILE A 194 -14.57 -2.64 1.94
CA ILE A 194 -13.23 -2.42 2.47
C ILE A 194 -13.27 -2.45 4.00
N THR A 195 -12.27 -3.04 4.65
CA THR A 195 -12.10 -2.98 6.11
C THR A 195 -10.74 -2.40 6.47
N GLY A 196 -10.52 -2.13 7.76
CA GLY A 196 -9.23 -1.63 8.27
C GLY A 196 -8.89 -0.19 7.85
N LEU A 197 -9.88 0.61 7.43
CA LEU A 197 -9.65 2.04 7.21
C LEU A 197 -9.46 2.75 8.54
N GLU A 198 -8.53 3.70 8.59
CA GLU A 198 -8.24 4.49 9.79
C GLU A 198 -8.92 5.86 9.74
N ASP A 199 -9.24 6.36 8.54
CA ASP A 199 -9.99 7.59 8.32
C ASP A 199 -11.27 7.35 7.50
N LYS A 200 -12.39 7.88 7.99
CA LYS A 200 -13.67 7.82 7.28
C LYS A 200 -13.69 8.61 5.98
N LEU A 201 -12.92 9.68 5.87
CA LEU A 201 -12.83 10.44 4.62
C LEU A 201 -12.34 9.56 3.47
N HIS A 202 -11.54 8.54 3.76
CA HIS A 202 -11.08 7.59 2.77
C HIS A 202 -12.19 6.63 2.31
N ALA A 203 -13.10 6.26 3.20
CA ALA A 203 -14.30 5.49 2.83
C ALA A 203 -15.20 6.29 1.88
N TYR A 204 -15.20 7.62 2.00
CA TYR A 204 -15.98 8.53 1.18
C TYR A 204 -15.24 9.06 -0.04
N ASP A 205 -13.98 8.67 -0.28
CA ASP A 205 -13.26 9.13 -1.47
C ASP A 205 -13.85 8.48 -2.72
N SER A 206 -14.60 9.29 -3.45
CA SER A 206 -15.29 8.93 -4.69
C SER A 206 -14.36 8.39 -5.79
N LYS A 207 -13.04 8.61 -5.67
CA LYS A 207 -12.02 8.06 -6.58
C LYS A 207 -11.84 6.56 -6.41
N TYR A 208 -12.09 6.01 -5.21
CA TYR A 208 -11.84 4.61 -4.89
C TYR A 208 -13.10 3.75 -4.92
N HIS A 209 -14.30 4.32 -4.83
CA HIS A 209 -15.57 3.63 -5.05
C HIS A 209 -15.88 2.46 -4.08
N TYR A 210 -15.69 2.66 -2.78
CA TYR A 210 -16.13 1.69 -1.77
C TYR A 210 -17.60 1.91 -1.41
N MET A 211 -18.45 0.90 -1.64
CA MET A 211 -19.88 0.96 -1.32
C MET A 211 -20.14 0.71 0.17
N ASN A 212 -19.30 -0.11 0.80
CA ASN A 212 -19.38 -0.47 2.22
C ASN A 212 -17.98 -0.42 2.82
N ALA A 213 -17.87 0.12 4.02
CA ALA A 213 -16.61 0.23 4.75
C ALA A 213 -16.77 -0.10 6.23
N ILE A 214 -15.78 -0.76 6.81
CA ILE A 214 -15.54 -0.74 8.26
C ILE A 214 -14.37 0.20 8.52
N VAL A 215 -14.59 1.22 9.34
CA VAL A 215 -13.57 2.18 9.76
C VAL A 215 -13.25 1.97 11.24
N ILE A 216 -11.97 1.88 11.57
CA ILE A 216 -11.49 1.63 12.92
C ILE A 216 -11.92 2.75 13.85
N GLY A 217 -12.53 2.38 14.98
CA GLY A 217 -13.00 3.33 15.99
C GLY A 217 -14.34 4.00 15.69
N ILE A 218 -14.99 3.69 14.57
CA ILE A 218 -16.34 4.19 14.25
C ILE A 218 -17.39 3.13 14.57
N ASN A 219 -18.24 3.42 15.55
CA ASN A 219 -19.24 2.48 16.10
C ASN A 219 -20.67 2.81 15.64
N ILE A 220 -20.81 3.69 14.65
CA ILE A 220 -22.11 4.16 14.15
C ILE A 220 -22.21 3.89 12.66
N HIS A 221 -23.42 3.56 12.22
CA HIS A 221 -23.73 3.47 10.79
C HIS A 221 -23.85 4.87 10.22
N GLU A 222 -23.07 5.19 9.19
CA GLU A 222 -23.12 6.45 8.45
C GLU A 222 -23.25 6.17 6.95
N GLU A 223 -23.98 7.02 6.23
CA GLU A 223 -24.09 6.92 4.77
C GLU A 223 -23.74 8.25 4.12
N HIS A 224 -23.00 8.18 3.02
CA HIS A 224 -22.64 9.33 2.19
C HIS A 224 -23.13 9.11 0.76
N ILE A 225 -23.94 10.03 0.25
CA ILE A 225 -24.47 9.99 -1.13
C ILE A 225 -23.70 11.01 -1.97
N TYR A 226 -23.12 10.54 -3.07
CA TYR A 226 -22.44 11.39 -4.03
C TYR A 226 -23.45 12.14 -4.90
N LYS A 227 -23.44 13.47 -4.87
CA LYS A 227 -24.26 14.29 -5.77
C LYS A 227 -23.75 14.13 -7.21
N LYS A 228 -24.62 13.70 -8.12
CA LYS A 228 -24.36 13.77 -9.56
C LYS A 228 -24.58 15.21 -10.04
N GLU A 229 -23.51 15.98 -10.18
CA GLU A 229 -23.56 17.17 -11.03
C GLU A 229 -23.03 16.80 -12.43
N GLY A 230 -23.91 16.85 -13.44
CA GLY A 230 -23.49 16.81 -14.86
C GLY A 230 -22.79 15.54 -15.36
N GLY A 231 -22.89 14.40 -14.65
CA GLY A 231 -22.30 13.12 -15.11
C GLY A 231 -20.81 12.96 -14.81
N VAL A 232 -20.20 13.86 -14.04
CA VAL A 232 -18.82 13.73 -13.55
C VAL A 232 -18.84 13.74 -12.02
N ILE A 233 -18.24 12.72 -11.42
CA ILE A 233 -18.03 12.63 -9.99
C ILE A 233 -16.95 13.66 -9.63
N LEU A 234 -17.35 14.77 -8.99
CA LEU A 234 -16.42 15.77 -8.46
C LEU A 234 -16.11 15.43 -6.99
N PRO A 235 -14.82 15.38 -6.58
CA PRO A 235 -14.49 15.32 -5.16
C PRO A 235 -14.97 16.61 -4.49
N LYS A 236 -15.76 16.48 -3.42
CA LYS A 236 -16.20 17.62 -2.60
C LYS A 236 -14.95 18.24 -1.96
N ASN A 237 -14.81 19.56 -2.09
CA ASN A 237 -13.71 20.28 -1.43
C ASN A 237 -13.88 20.16 0.10
N PRO A 238 -12.81 19.87 0.87
CA PRO A 238 -12.89 19.78 2.34
C PRO A 238 -13.34 21.06 3.07
N GLU A 239 -13.49 22.17 2.34
CA GLU A 239 -13.88 23.48 2.88
C GLU A 239 -15.41 23.66 3.02
N ASP A 240 -16.22 22.78 2.43
CA ASP A 240 -17.69 22.94 2.40
C ASP A 240 -18.41 22.51 3.69
N ASP A 241 -17.71 21.88 4.66
CA ASP A 241 -18.31 21.39 5.91
C ASP A 241 -17.81 22.13 7.17
N GLN A 242 -17.24 23.34 7.03
CA GLN A 242 -17.01 24.20 8.21
C GLN A 242 -18.25 25.05 8.54
N PRO A 243 -18.63 25.19 9.83
CA PRO A 243 -19.65 26.14 10.24
C PRO A 243 -19.23 27.55 9.83
N LYS A 244 -20.11 28.27 9.14
CA LYS A 244 -19.89 29.68 8.79
C LYS A 244 -19.90 30.55 10.06
N ASP A 245 -18.74 30.69 10.69
CA ASP A 245 -18.51 31.76 11.65
C ASP A 245 -17.98 33.00 10.93
N ASN A 246 -18.83 34.03 10.91
CA ASN A 246 -18.43 35.38 10.53
C ASN A 246 -17.36 35.89 11.51
N LYS A 247 -16.12 36.05 11.04
CA LYS A 247 -15.19 37.11 11.45
C LYS A 247 -13.98 37.18 10.53
N GLU A 248 -13.71 38.39 10.06
CA GLU A 248 -12.53 38.78 9.29
C GLU A 248 -11.22 38.44 10.02
N ASN A 249 -10.35 37.63 9.40
CA ASN A 249 -8.97 38.00 9.05
C ASN A 249 -8.26 36.82 8.34
N PRO A 250 -7.61 37.01 7.17
CA PRO A 250 -6.97 35.92 6.45
C PRO A 250 -5.52 35.72 6.93
N TYR A 251 -5.27 34.71 7.76
CA TYR A 251 -3.89 34.23 7.97
C TYR A 251 -3.50 33.23 6.87
N LYS A 252 -2.80 33.71 5.83
CA LYS A 252 -2.11 32.87 4.85
C LYS A 252 -0.78 32.36 5.41
N PRO A 253 -0.50 31.04 5.43
CA PRO A 253 0.86 30.56 5.66
C PRO A 253 1.74 30.70 4.40
N LYS A 254 2.40 31.86 4.33
CA LYS A 254 3.85 32.08 4.07
C LYS A 254 4.55 31.28 2.95
N LYS A 255 4.62 31.89 1.76
CA LYS A 255 5.76 31.78 0.83
C LYS A 255 7.11 32.08 1.50
N GLU A 256 7.12 32.88 2.57
CA GLU A 256 8.33 33.17 3.37
C GLU A 256 8.91 31.95 4.09
N LEU A 257 8.11 30.95 4.47
CA LEU A 257 8.61 29.77 5.18
C LEU A 257 9.47 28.90 4.25
N ARG A 258 9.06 28.76 2.98
CA ARG A 258 9.81 28.05 1.94
C ARG A 258 11.10 28.79 1.57
N LEU A 259 11.06 30.12 1.52
CA LEU A 259 12.24 30.93 1.23
C LEU A 259 13.27 30.87 2.38
N LYS A 260 12.83 30.93 3.63
CA LYS A 260 13.71 30.77 4.81
C LYS A 260 14.30 29.36 4.89
N LEU A 261 13.56 28.33 4.51
CA LEU A 261 14.05 26.94 4.47
C LEU A 261 15.12 26.74 3.39
N ILE A 262 14.94 27.31 2.19
CA ILE A 262 15.92 27.23 1.10
C ILE A 262 17.20 27.98 1.46
N ILE A 263 17.09 29.16 2.09
CA ILE A 263 18.26 29.93 2.55
C ILE A 263 19.00 29.18 3.65
N ALA A 264 18.29 28.56 4.61
CA ALA A 264 18.91 27.78 5.68
C ALA A 264 19.68 26.56 5.13
N ILE A 265 19.10 25.83 4.17
CA ILE A 265 19.77 24.68 3.52
C ILE A 265 21.00 25.14 2.73
N GLY A 266 20.90 26.26 2.01
CA GLY A 266 22.03 26.84 1.26
C GLY A 266 23.21 27.24 2.16
N ILE A 267 22.95 27.83 3.33
CA ILE A 267 23.98 28.23 4.29
C ILE A 267 24.67 27.00 4.89
N VAL A 268 23.92 25.95 5.24
CA VAL A 268 24.51 24.71 5.80
C VAL A 268 25.42 24.01 4.79
N VAL A 269 25.01 23.93 3.52
CA VAL A 269 25.84 23.35 2.46
C VAL A 269 27.10 24.17 2.22
N ALA A 270 27.01 25.51 2.24
CA ALA A 270 28.18 26.38 2.10
C ALA A 270 29.19 26.23 3.25
N ILE A 271 28.72 26.07 4.49
CA ILE A 271 29.58 25.84 5.66
C ILE A 271 30.31 24.49 5.54
N ILE A 272 29.62 23.43 5.11
CA ILE A 272 30.23 22.10 4.93
C ILE A 272 31.32 22.14 3.85
N VAL A 273 31.04 22.79 2.71
CA VAL A 273 32.02 22.95 1.63
C VAL A 273 33.22 23.81 2.07
N PHE A 274 32.98 24.86 2.86
CA PHE A 274 34.04 25.70 3.41
C PHE A 274 34.94 24.94 4.40
N ILE A 275 34.38 24.10 5.26
CA ILE A 275 35.14 23.24 6.20
C ILE A 275 36.00 22.22 5.43
N ILE A 276 35.47 21.62 4.36
CA ILE A 276 36.21 20.67 3.52
C ILE A 276 37.36 21.37 2.78
N LEU A 277 37.14 22.59 2.28
CA LEU A 277 38.17 23.38 1.61
C LEU A 277 39.25 23.90 2.58
N MET A 278 38.90 24.23 3.82
CA MET A 278 39.87 24.66 4.84
C MET A 278 40.71 23.49 5.37
N ASN A 279 40.17 22.27 5.42
CA ASN A 279 40.92 21.08 5.84
C ASN A 279 41.76 20.45 4.71
N GLY A 280 41.74 21.03 3.50
CA GLY A 280 42.47 20.53 2.33
C GLY A 280 43.94 20.95 2.20
N LYS A 281 44.54 21.62 3.20
CA LYS A 281 45.96 22.00 3.17
C LYS A 281 46.62 21.78 4.52
N THR A 282 47.21 20.60 4.70
CA THR A 282 48.64 20.35 5.04
C THR A 282 48.77 18.98 5.70
N ALA A 283 49.35 18.03 4.99
CA ALA A 283 50.14 16.96 5.59
C ALA A 283 51.22 16.55 4.57
N THR A 284 52.25 17.37 4.49
CA THR A 284 53.55 17.01 3.92
C THR A 284 54.16 15.93 4.81
N THR A 285 54.43 14.76 4.22
CA THR A 285 55.23 13.69 4.81
C THR A 285 56.65 14.19 5.12
N PRO A 286 57.24 13.88 6.28
CA PRO A 286 58.68 13.77 6.39
C PRO A 286 59.09 12.32 6.67
N ILE A 287 60.05 11.86 5.88
CA ILE A 287 60.83 10.65 6.11
C ILE A 287 62.13 11.06 6.85
N LEU A 288 62.56 10.17 7.76
CA LEU A 288 63.88 9.98 8.39
C LEU A 288 64.32 10.89 9.55
N GLN A 289 64.55 10.29 10.74
CA GLN A 289 65.90 10.02 11.26
C GLN A 289 65.88 9.16 12.54
N ASN A 290 66.84 8.24 12.62
CA ASN A 290 67.13 7.35 13.75
C ASN A 290 67.67 8.12 14.97
N SER A 291 67.36 7.66 16.19
CA SER A 291 68.30 7.64 17.32
C SER A 291 67.83 6.67 18.41
N ASN A 292 68.78 5.86 18.89
CA ASN A 292 68.68 4.78 19.87
C ASN A 292 68.32 5.25 21.29
N SER A 293 67.66 4.38 22.07
CA SER A 293 68.11 3.95 23.41
C SER A 293 67.06 3.02 24.05
N GLY A 294 67.47 1.86 24.57
CA GLY A 294 66.64 1.05 25.48
C GLY A 294 66.67 -0.46 25.23
N ASP A 295 67.75 -1.08 25.70
CA ASP A 295 67.97 -2.50 26.03
C ASP A 295 66.74 -3.44 26.07
N SER A 296 66.84 -4.56 25.34
CA SER A 296 67.07 -5.87 25.98
C SER A 296 67.18 -6.99 24.95
N ILE A 297 68.26 -7.74 25.09
CA ILE A 297 68.63 -8.94 24.32
C ILE A 297 67.87 -10.14 24.91
N GLN A 298 67.17 -10.92 24.08
CA GLN A 298 67.33 -12.38 24.13
C GLN A 298 66.92 -13.08 22.84
N LYS A 299 67.87 -13.88 22.36
CA LYS A 299 67.84 -14.72 21.17
C LYS A 299 66.80 -15.83 21.31
N SER A 300 66.07 -16.12 20.23
CA SER A 300 65.49 -17.45 20.00
C SER A 300 65.90 -17.88 18.60
N GLN A 301 66.67 -18.98 18.56
CA GLN A 301 67.24 -19.59 17.37
C GLN A 301 66.16 -20.20 16.47
N VAL A 302 66.40 -20.18 15.15
CA VAL A 302 65.76 -21.05 14.18
C VAL A 302 66.78 -22.08 13.70
N GLN A 303 66.41 -23.35 13.82
CA GLN A 303 66.75 -24.54 13.03
C GLN A 303 68.20 -24.74 12.52
N LYS A 304 68.81 -25.83 12.98
CA LYS A 304 68.90 -27.10 12.22
C LYS A 304 69.17 -28.26 13.17
#